data_AF-A0A7S7NYL8-F1
#
_entry.id   AF-A0A7S7NYL8-F1
#
_cell.length_a   1.000
_cell.length_b   1.000
_cell.length_c   1.000
_cell.angle_alpha   90.00
_cell.angle_beta   90.00
_cell.angle_gamma   90.00
#
_symmetry.space_group_name_H-M   'P 1'
#
loop_
_entity.id
_entity.type
_entity.pdbx_description
1 polymer ?
#
loop_
_entity_poly.entity_id
_entity_poly.type
_entity_poly.pdbx_seq_one_letter_code
_entity_poly.pdbx_strand_id
1 'polypeptide(L)'
;MKLFLLAGQSNMAGRGVITPEDQAPIPGVFALNKEMSWVPAVDPIHFDKPIAAAGLARSFALTLLRFAPQQRIGLVPAAMGGSSLDEWQPGGALFAQAIQRAKAAAPGGTFSGILWHQGEADSGKEELARSYTARWVPMMTALRGELGSPELPVVVGQLGEFLRTTEGGCPFSGVVNEHLAQLPLRARRVGFVSSSRLKDKGDLIHFDTAGLHEFGRRYALAYLGLDATWG
;
A
#
# COMPACT_ATOMS: atom_id res chain seq x y z
N MET A 1 9.83 1.36 -16.92
CA MET A 1 9.96 1.66 -15.47
C MET A 1 9.67 0.39 -14.67
N LYS A 2 10.10 0.32 -13.41
CA LYS A 2 9.63 -0.70 -12.46
C LYS A 2 8.37 -0.17 -11.81
N LEU A 3 7.24 -0.85 -12.01
CA LEU A 3 5.92 -0.36 -11.62
C LEU A 3 5.48 -0.97 -10.29
N PHE A 4 4.89 -0.17 -9.42
CA PHE A 4 4.35 -0.60 -8.13
C PHE A 4 2.88 -0.22 -8.04
N LEU A 5 2.02 -1.21 -7.84
CA LEU A 5 0.62 -0.98 -7.52
C LEU A 5 0.49 -0.63 -6.03
N LEU A 6 -0.17 0.49 -5.72
CA LEU A 6 -0.40 0.94 -4.36
C LEU A 6 -1.88 0.72 -4.03
N ALA A 7 -2.19 -0.32 -3.26
CA ALA A 7 -3.55 -0.78 -3.02
C ALA A 7 -3.87 -0.85 -1.52
N GLY A 8 -5.16 -0.79 -1.19
CA GLY A 8 -5.67 -0.80 0.17
C GLY A 8 -6.50 0.44 0.50
N GLN A 9 -6.36 0.98 1.70
CA GLN A 9 -7.22 2.06 2.21
C GLN A 9 -6.48 3.36 2.53
N SER A 10 -7.04 4.19 3.44
CA SER A 10 -6.58 5.55 3.71
C SER A 10 -5.13 5.64 4.17
N ASN A 11 -4.61 4.67 4.91
CA ASN A 11 -3.20 4.64 5.33
C ASN A 11 -2.23 4.23 4.21
N MET A 12 -2.67 3.54 3.14
CA MET A 12 -1.92 3.46 1.88
C MET A 12 -2.03 4.77 1.08
N ALA A 13 -3.23 5.33 1.03
CA ALA A 13 -3.52 6.55 0.27
C ALA A 13 -2.73 7.76 0.81
N GLY A 14 -2.54 7.82 2.12
CA GLY A 14 -1.87 8.91 2.82
C GLY A 14 -2.86 9.91 3.40
N ARG A 15 -2.68 10.22 4.69
CA ARG A 15 -3.46 11.19 5.48
C ARG A 15 -2.60 12.03 6.41
N GLY A 16 -1.28 11.93 6.27
CA GLY A 16 -0.33 12.75 7.01
C GLY A 16 -0.42 14.22 6.58
N VAL A 17 0.16 15.11 7.36
CA VAL A 17 0.33 16.52 6.97
C VAL A 17 1.42 16.62 5.91
N ILE A 18 1.13 17.31 4.81
CA ILE A 18 2.11 17.57 3.74
C ILE A 18 3.17 18.55 4.24
N THR A 19 4.44 18.20 4.04
CA THR A 19 5.59 19.08 4.24
C THR A 19 6.10 19.65 2.90
N PRO A 20 6.91 20.73 2.89
CA PRO A 20 7.53 21.23 1.67
C PRO A 20 8.35 20.16 0.94
N GLU A 21 9.01 19.26 1.68
CA GLU A 21 9.78 18.15 1.14
C GLU A 21 8.90 17.18 0.36
N ASP A 22 7.64 17.00 0.75
CA ASP A 22 6.71 16.05 0.11
C ASP A 22 6.21 16.55 -1.24
N GLN A 23 6.21 17.87 -1.44
CA GLN A 23 5.83 18.53 -2.69
C GLN A 23 6.99 18.66 -3.69
N ALA A 24 8.22 18.28 -3.30
CA ALA A 24 9.35 18.27 -4.21
C ALA A 24 9.34 17.00 -5.09
N PRO A 25 9.46 17.12 -6.43
CA PRO A 25 9.53 15.95 -7.30
C PRO A 25 10.78 15.12 -7.01
N ILE A 26 10.66 13.80 -7.12
CA ILE A 26 11.78 12.88 -6.93
C ILE A 26 12.33 12.49 -8.32
N PRO A 27 13.60 12.81 -8.64
CA PRO A 27 14.18 12.39 -9.91
C PRO A 27 14.07 10.88 -10.12
N GLY A 28 13.57 10.47 -11.29
CA GLY A 28 13.40 9.06 -11.63
C GLY A 28 12.12 8.39 -11.10
N VAL A 29 11.28 9.09 -10.31
CA VAL A 29 10.01 8.56 -9.80
C VAL A 29 8.83 9.29 -10.43
N PHE A 30 7.87 8.50 -10.90
CA PHE A 30 6.66 8.98 -11.56
C PHE A 30 5.44 8.39 -10.87
N ALA A 31 4.31 9.10 -10.91
CA ALA A 31 3.01 8.60 -10.47
C ALA A 31 2.03 8.62 -11.65
N LEU A 32 1.18 7.61 -11.75
CA LEU A 32 0.05 7.63 -12.67
C LEU A 32 -1.04 8.52 -12.05
N ASN A 33 -1.41 9.61 -12.70
CA ASN A 33 -2.43 10.54 -12.20
C ASN A 33 -3.85 10.01 -12.46
N LYS A 34 -4.87 10.84 -12.15
CA LYS A 34 -6.29 10.50 -12.35
C LYS A 34 -6.67 10.39 -13.84
N GLU A 35 -6.00 11.16 -14.72
CA GLU A 35 -6.11 11.09 -16.18
C GLU A 35 -5.32 9.93 -16.82
N MET A 36 -4.79 9.00 -16.02
CA MET A 36 -3.98 7.86 -16.50
C MET A 36 -2.70 8.28 -17.25
N SER A 37 -2.15 9.43 -16.89
CA SER A 37 -0.90 9.97 -17.44
C SER A 37 0.22 9.93 -16.40
N TRP A 38 1.44 9.64 -16.85
CA TRP A 38 2.62 9.67 -16.00
C TRP A 38 3.07 11.10 -15.72
N VAL A 39 3.13 11.46 -14.45
CA VAL A 39 3.63 12.77 -13.97
C VAL A 39 4.77 12.57 -12.96
N PRO A 40 5.63 13.58 -12.72
CA PRO A 40 6.59 13.51 -11.61
C PRO A 40 5.87 13.19 -10.29
N ALA A 41 6.41 12.27 -9.50
CA ALA A 41 5.81 11.88 -8.23
C ALA A 41 5.98 12.98 -7.17
N VAL A 42 4.87 13.55 -6.71
CA VAL A 42 4.77 14.50 -5.60
C VAL A 42 3.55 14.12 -4.75
N ASP A 43 3.63 14.33 -3.43
CA ASP A 43 2.45 14.11 -2.59
C ASP A 43 1.42 15.25 -2.74
N PRO A 44 0.12 14.94 -2.69
CA PRO A 44 -0.44 13.60 -2.46
C PRO A 44 -0.35 12.70 -3.71
N ILE A 45 0.23 11.50 -3.55
CA ILE A 45 0.33 10.52 -4.64
C ILE A 45 -1.05 9.93 -4.98
N HIS A 46 -1.91 9.74 -3.98
CA HIS A 46 -3.29 9.32 -4.18
C HIS A 46 -4.23 10.53 -4.27
N PHE A 47 -5.38 10.30 -4.89
CA PHE A 47 -6.44 11.30 -5.10
C PHE A 47 -7.82 10.67 -4.80
N ASP A 48 -7.84 9.71 -3.88
CA ASP A 48 -9.02 8.92 -3.54
C ASP A 48 -10.13 9.78 -2.91
N LYS A 49 -9.74 10.78 -2.11
CA LYS A 49 -10.61 11.76 -1.45
C LYS A 49 -9.93 13.13 -1.40
N PRO A 50 -10.68 14.23 -1.20
CA PRO A 50 -10.11 15.57 -1.05
C PRO A 50 -9.10 15.72 0.11
N ILE A 51 -9.17 14.81 1.09
CA ILE A 51 -8.26 14.76 2.25
C ILE A 51 -7.00 13.91 2.01
N ALA A 52 -6.76 13.43 0.78
CA ALA A 52 -5.54 12.73 0.44
C ALA A 52 -4.33 13.65 0.65
N ALA A 53 -3.28 13.11 1.26
CA ALA A 53 -2.15 13.90 1.72
C ALA A 53 -0.85 13.06 1.70
N ALA A 54 0.14 13.41 2.52
CA ALA A 54 1.41 12.67 2.59
C ALA A 54 1.18 11.19 2.92
N GLY A 55 1.93 10.31 2.23
CA GLY A 55 1.78 8.86 2.30
C GLY A 55 3.12 8.12 2.30
N LEU A 56 3.07 6.78 2.38
CA LEU A 56 4.28 5.94 2.46
C LEU A 56 5.02 5.78 1.12
N ALA A 57 4.37 6.10 0.00
CA ALA A 57 4.88 5.81 -1.33
C ALA A 57 6.15 6.61 -1.68
N ARG A 58 6.24 7.85 -1.19
CA ARG A 58 7.39 8.74 -1.40
C ARG A 58 8.66 8.15 -0.80
N SER A 59 8.64 7.86 0.50
CA SER A 59 9.82 7.34 1.20
C SER A 59 10.15 5.90 0.77
N PHE A 60 9.15 5.12 0.35
CA PHE A 60 9.35 3.83 -0.32
C PHE A 60 10.23 3.99 -1.56
N ALA A 61 9.83 4.86 -2.50
CA ALA A 61 10.56 5.07 -3.75
C ALA A 61 11.97 5.65 -3.50
N LEU A 62 12.10 6.65 -2.62
CA LEU A 62 13.41 7.21 -2.24
C LEU A 62 14.34 6.16 -1.65
N THR A 63 13.82 5.26 -0.80
CA THR A 63 14.63 4.20 -0.20
C THR A 63 15.12 3.23 -1.26
N LEU A 64 14.27 2.84 -2.21
CA LEU A 64 14.66 1.97 -3.31
C LEU A 64 15.72 2.59 -4.22
N LEU A 65 15.63 3.88 -4.52
CA LEU A 65 16.63 4.59 -5.33
C LEU A 65 18.00 4.69 -4.64
N ARG A 66 18.09 4.58 -3.31
CA ARG A 66 19.40 4.49 -2.63
C ARG A 66 20.17 3.23 -2.99
N PHE A 67 19.48 2.15 -3.34
CA PHE A 67 20.08 0.87 -3.74
C PHE A 67 20.24 0.73 -5.25
N ALA A 68 19.43 1.44 -6.05
CA ALA A 68 19.55 1.49 -7.50
C ALA A 68 19.26 2.90 -8.04
N PRO A 69 20.23 3.84 -8.00
CA PRO A 69 19.99 5.26 -8.31
C PRO A 69 19.57 5.55 -9.76
N GLN A 70 19.89 4.65 -10.68
CA GLN A 70 19.54 4.77 -12.11
C GLN A 70 18.16 4.17 -12.43
N GLN A 71 17.52 3.49 -11.47
CA GLN A 71 16.24 2.86 -11.68
C GLN A 71 15.14 3.93 -11.84
N ARG A 72 14.25 3.72 -12.81
CA ARG A 72 13.02 4.51 -12.93
C ARG A 72 11.84 3.78 -12.29
N ILE A 73 11.14 4.46 -11.39
CA ILE A 73 10.03 3.91 -10.60
C ILE A 73 8.71 4.53 -11.06
N GLY A 74 7.69 3.71 -11.28
CA GLY A 74 6.33 4.15 -11.55
C GLY A 74 5.38 3.72 -10.43
N LEU A 75 4.77 4.69 -9.76
CA LEU A 75 3.78 4.48 -8.71
C LEU A 75 2.38 4.49 -9.32
N VAL A 76 1.60 3.45 -9.08
CA VAL A 76 0.23 3.30 -9.59
C VAL A 76 -0.73 3.38 -8.39
N PRO A 77 -1.21 4.59 -8.02
CA PRO A 77 -2.10 4.77 -6.88
C PRO A 77 -3.46 4.14 -7.17
N ALA A 78 -3.93 3.24 -6.31
CA ALA A 78 -5.24 2.59 -6.44
C ALA A 78 -5.99 2.45 -5.10
N ALA A 79 -5.39 2.88 -3.98
CA ALA A 79 -6.02 2.79 -2.67
C ALA A 79 -7.26 3.69 -2.56
N MET A 80 -8.24 3.25 -1.75
CA MET A 80 -9.49 3.96 -1.50
C MET A 80 -9.82 3.98 0.01
N GLY A 81 -9.89 5.18 0.60
CA GLY A 81 -10.12 5.36 2.02
C GLY A 81 -11.47 4.85 2.50
N GLY A 82 -11.46 4.02 3.55
CA GLY A 82 -12.65 3.39 4.13
C GLY A 82 -13.06 2.08 3.46
N SER A 83 -12.28 1.59 2.50
CA SER A 83 -12.62 0.35 1.80
C SER A 83 -12.43 -0.91 2.66
N SER A 84 -13.40 -1.82 2.59
CA SER A 84 -13.27 -3.18 3.14
C SER A 84 -12.63 -4.12 2.12
N LEU A 85 -12.11 -5.25 2.61
CA LEU A 85 -11.52 -6.28 1.76
C LEU A 85 -12.54 -6.92 0.79
N ASP A 86 -13.84 -6.79 1.05
CA ASP A 86 -14.90 -7.30 0.15
C ASP A 86 -14.99 -6.48 -1.15
N GLU A 87 -14.78 -5.16 -1.07
CA GLU A 87 -14.75 -4.27 -2.25
C GLU A 87 -13.55 -4.55 -3.17
N TRP A 88 -12.53 -5.22 -2.63
CA TRP A 88 -11.31 -5.64 -3.31
C TRP A 88 -11.38 -7.06 -3.86
N GLN A 89 -12.46 -7.82 -3.62
CA GLN A 89 -12.59 -9.16 -4.21
C GLN A 89 -12.73 -9.10 -5.74
N PRO A 90 -12.38 -10.17 -6.48
CA PRO A 90 -12.69 -10.26 -7.91
C PRO A 90 -14.17 -9.98 -8.19
N GLY A 91 -14.45 -9.09 -9.14
CA GLY A 91 -15.80 -8.58 -9.42
C GLY A 91 -16.19 -7.35 -8.59
N GLY A 92 -15.43 -7.02 -7.54
CA GLY A 92 -15.57 -5.80 -6.75
C GLY A 92 -15.09 -4.56 -7.51
N ALA A 93 -15.68 -3.40 -7.18
CA ALA A 93 -15.42 -2.15 -7.89
C ALA A 93 -13.95 -1.69 -7.76
N LEU A 94 -13.35 -1.83 -6.58
CA LEU A 94 -11.97 -1.38 -6.35
C LEU A 94 -10.95 -2.32 -7.00
N PHE A 95 -11.24 -3.62 -7.04
CA PHE A 95 -10.45 -4.58 -7.80
C PHE A 95 -10.45 -4.22 -9.29
N ALA A 96 -11.62 -3.96 -9.87
CA ALA A 96 -11.75 -3.57 -11.27
C ALA A 96 -11.03 -2.23 -11.57
N GLN A 97 -11.15 -1.24 -10.68
CA GLN A 97 -10.46 0.05 -10.81
C GLN A 97 -8.94 -0.12 -10.74
N ALA A 98 -8.42 -0.92 -9.81
CA ALA A 98 -6.99 -1.20 -9.70
C ALA A 98 -6.45 -1.85 -10.98
N ILE A 99 -7.20 -2.80 -11.57
CA ILE A 99 -6.84 -3.43 -12.84
C ILE A 99 -6.86 -2.43 -13.99
N GLN A 100 -7.88 -1.57 -14.08
CA GLN A 100 -7.96 -0.54 -15.12
C GLN A 100 -6.73 0.37 -15.07
N ARG A 101 -6.34 0.81 -13.87
CA ARG A 101 -5.13 1.63 -13.67
C ARG A 101 -3.86 0.86 -13.99
N ALA A 102 -3.79 -0.41 -13.60
CA ALA A 102 -2.64 -1.25 -13.90
C ALA A 102 -2.46 -1.47 -15.41
N LYS A 103 -3.55 -1.71 -16.15
CA LYS A 103 -3.56 -1.85 -17.61
C LYS A 103 -3.13 -0.56 -18.31
N ALA A 104 -3.58 0.61 -17.82
CA ALA A 104 -3.14 1.90 -18.34
C ALA A 104 -1.65 2.18 -18.05
N ALA A 105 -1.12 1.72 -16.91
CA ALA A 105 0.28 1.87 -16.55
C ALA A 105 1.23 0.93 -17.32
N ALA A 106 0.76 -0.26 -17.72
CA ALA A 106 1.58 -1.33 -18.27
C ALA A 106 2.46 -0.93 -19.48
N PRO A 107 2.02 -0.08 -20.44
CA PRO A 107 2.91 0.39 -21.51
C PRO A 107 4.14 1.18 -21.03
N GLY A 108 4.10 1.74 -19.81
CA GLY A 108 5.20 2.51 -19.21
C GLY A 108 6.27 1.67 -18.50
N GLY A 109 6.07 0.35 -18.33
CA GLY A 109 7.00 -0.48 -17.60
C GLY A 109 6.49 -1.86 -17.22
N THR A 110 7.21 -2.51 -16.30
CA THR A 110 6.87 -3.85 -15.83
C THR A 110 6.53 -3.80 -14.36
N PHE A 111 5.41 -4.41 -13.96
CA PHE A 111 5.06 -4.55 -12.56
C PHE A 111 6.14 -5.33 -11.80
N SER A 112 6.63 -4.71 -10.73
CA SER A 112 7.72 -5.20 -9.89
C SER A 112 7.29 -5.43 -8.45
N GLY A 113 6.18 -4.84 -8.01
CA GLY A 113 5.59 -5.18 -6.73
C GLY A 113 4.18 -4.62 -6.52
N ILE A 114 3.54 -5.07 -5.44
CA ILE A 114 2.30 -4.51 -4.91
C ILE A 114 2.57 -4.10 -3.47
N LEU A 115 2.23 -2.87 -3.12
CA LEU A 115 2.16 -2.43 -1.73
C LEU A 115 0.69 -2.49 -1.30
N TRP A 116 0.42 -3.22 -0.24
CA TRP A 116 -0.91 -3.38 0.32
C TRP A 116 -0.94 -2.85 1.76
N HIS A 117 -1.89 -1.97 2.05
CA HIS A 117 -2.17 -1.54 3.43
C HIS A 117 -3.66 -1.34 3.65
N GLN A 118 -4.28 -2.31 4.31
CA GLN A 118 -5.71 -2.34 4.58
C GLN A 118 -6.01 -3.30 5.73
N GLY A 119 -7.07 -3.00 6.47
CA GLY A 119 -7.63 -3.91 7.46
C GLY A 119 -8.45 -3.21 8.54
N GLU A 120 -8.38 -1.89 8.64
CA GLU A 120 -9.11 -1.13 9.65
C GLU A 120 -10.63 -1.25 9.42
N ALA A 121 -11.10 -1.23 8.17
CA ALA A 121 -12.53 -1.45 7.88
C ALA A 121 -13.01 -2.88 8.25
N ASP A 122 -12.16 -3.89 8.03
CA ASP A 122 -12.44 -5.28 8.41
C ASP A 122 -12.25 -5.54 9.92
N SER A 123 -11.71 -4.56 10.66
CA SER A 123 -11.56 -4.62 12.12
C SER A 123 -12.82 -4.22 12.89
N GLY A 124 -13.88 -3.80 12.19
CA GLY A 124 -15.16 -3.41 12.80
C GLY A 124 -16.06 -4.57 13.20
N LYS A 125 -15.87 -5.77 12.60
CA LYS A 125 -16.67 -6.97 12.88
C LYS A 125 -15.76 -8.19 13.03
N GLU A 126 -16.03 -9.02 14.04
CA GLU A 126 -15.21 -10.20 14.34
C GLU A 126 -15.16 -11.19 13.17
N GLU A 127 -16.30 -11.42 12.51
CA GLU A 127 -16.41 -12.31 11.34
C GLU A 127 -15.50 -11.87 10.19
N LEU A 128 -15.46 -10.57 9.89
CA LEU A 128 -14.60 -10.02 8.85
C LEU A 128 -13.13 -10.16 9.24
N ALA A 129 -12.80 -9.85 10.49
CA ALA A 129 -11.44 -9.98 11.00
C ALA A 129 -10.93 -11.43 10.95
N ARG A 130 -11.73 -12.40 11.40
CA ARG A 130 -11.36 -13.83 11.43
C ARG A 130 -11.28 -14.47 10.04
N SER A 131 -11.99 -13.94 9.06
CA SER A 131 -11.97 -14.42 7.67
C SER A 131 -10.90 -13.76 6.81
N TYR A 132 -10.14 -12.80 7.35
CA TYR A 132 -9.27 -11.91 6.57
C TYR A 132 -8.30 -12.65 5.65
N THR A 133 -7.49 -13.58 6.17
CA THR A 133 -6.54 -14.35 5.35
C THR A 133 -7.25 -15.18 4.26
N ALA A 134 -8.40 -15.78 4.59
CA ALA A 134 -9.13 -16.63 3.66
C ALA A 134 -9.69 -15.84 2.47
N ARG A 135 -10.02 -14.56 2.66
CA ARG A 135 -10.45 -13.63 1.60
C ARG A 135 -9.28 -12.94 0.90
N TRP A 136 -8.20 -12.66 1.62
CA TRP A 136 -7.06 -11.92 1.09
C TRP A 136 -6.23 -12.75 0.10
N VAL A 137 -5.94 -14.02 0.43
CA VAL A 137 -5.11 -14.90 -0.41
C VAL A 137 -5.67 -15.08 -1.83
N PRO A 138 -6.95 -15.46 -2.03
CA PRO A 138 -7.52 -15.59 -3.38
C PRO A 138 -7.60 -14.25 -4.11
N MET A 139 -7.95 -13.17 -3.41
CA MET A 139 -7.96 -11.82 -3.99
C MET A 139 -6.58 -11.41 -4.51
N MET A 140 -5.53 -11.58 -3.71
CA MET A 140 -4.17 -11.21 -4.10
C MET A 140 -3.63 -12.11 -5.21
N THR A 141 -4.03 -13.39 -5.23
CA THR A 141 -3.70 -14.33 -6.30
C THR A 141 -4.30 -13.87 -7.63
N ALA A 142 -5.59 -13.49 -7.62
CA ALA A 142 -6.26 -12.96 -8.80
C ALA A 142 -5.63 -11.63 -9.26
N LEU A 143 -5.31 -10.73 -8.32
CA LEU A 143 -4.67 -9.45 -8.63
C LEU A 143 -3.31 -9.66 -9.30
N ARG A 144 -2.45 -10.52 -8.75
CA ARG A 144 -1.16 -10.89 -9.36
C ARG A 144 -1.31 -11.47 -10.77
N GLY A 145 -2.35 -12.27 -11.00
CA GLY A 145 -2.70 -12.81 -12.32
C GLY A 145 -3.00 -11.71 -13.34
N GLU A 146 -3.83 -10.74 -12.96
CA GLU A 146 -4.17 -9.59 -13.83
C GLU A 146 -2.99 -8.66 -14.10
N LEU A 147 -2.02 -8.61 -13.19
CA LEU A 147 -0.75 -7.89 -13.38
C LEU A 147 0.28 -8.69 -14.20
N GLY A 148 -0.05 -9.92 -14.62
CA GLY A 148 0.79 -10.77 -15.46
C GLY A 148 1.97 -11.41 -14.74
N SER A 149 1.99 -11.42 -13.41
CA SER A 149 3.10 -12.00 -12.62
C SER A 149 2.58 -12.68 -11.34
N PRO A 150 2.33 -14.01 -11.38
CA PRO A 150 1.86 -14.79 -10.23
C PRO A 150 2.82 -14.77 -9.03
N GLU A 151 4.09 -14.47 -9.26
CA GLU A 151 5.15 -14.38 -8.25
C GLU A 151 5.58 -12.92 -8.01
N LEU A 152 4.69 -11.96 -8.27
CA LEU A 152 4.97 -10.55 -8.01
C LEU A 152 5.15 -10.30 -6.50
N PRO A 153 6.26 -9.72 -6.03
CA PRO A 153 6.43 -9.36 -4.63
C PRO A 153 5.25 -8.54 -4.09
N VAL A 154 4.73 -8.92 -2.93
CA VAL A 154 3.69 -8.17 -2.23
C VAL A 154 4.21 -7.81 -0.85
N VAL A 155 4.11 -6.55 -0.47
CA VAL A 155 4.45 -6.10 0.87
C VAL A 155 3.17 -5.64 1.57
N VAL A 156 2.90 -6.23 2.74
CA VAL A 156 1.75 -5.91 3.60
C VAL A 156 2.26 -5.23 4.87
N GLY A 157 1.48 -4.29 5.41
CA GLY A 157 1.83 -3.58 6.63
C GLY A 157 0.87 -3.90 7.76
N GLN A 158 1.40 -3.98 8.97
CA GLN A 158 0.64 -4.06 10.21
C GLN A 158 -0.21 -2.79 10.38
N LEU A 159 -1.45 -2.93 10.82
CA LEU A 159 -2.30 -1.80 11.21
C LEU A 159 -1.69 -1.07 12.41
N GLY A 160 -2.06 0.19 12.63
CA GLY A 160 -1.52 1.00 13.71
C GLY A 160 -1.73 0.37 15.09
N GLU A 161 -0.70 0.36 15.94
CA GLU A 161 -0.80 -0.16 17.32
C GLU A 161 -1.77 0.66 18.18
N PHE A 162 -1.97 1.93 17.83
CA PHE A 162 -2.94 2.85 18.45
C PHE A 162 -4.41 2.43 18.24
N LEU A 163 -4.70 1.58 17.25
CA LEU A 163 -6.06 1.03 16.99
C LEU A 163 -6.53 0.04 18.07
N ARG A 164 -5.66 -0.37 19.00
CA ARG A 164 -6.02 -1.25 20.12
C ARG A 164 -6.95 -0.55 21.13
N THR A 165 -7.12 0.77 21.03
CA THR A 165 -8.14 1.50 21.77
C THR A 165 -9.50 1.30 21.10
N THR A 166 -10.55 1.02 21.87
CA THR A 166 -11.92 0.88 21.31
C THR A 166 -12.44 2.19 20.72
N GLU A 167 -11.84 3.32 21.09
CA GLU A 167 -12.17 4.67 20.64
C GLU A 167 -11.92 4.87 19.14
N GLY A 168 -10.98 4.13 18.54
CA GLY A 168 -10.74 4.14 17.09
C GLY A 168 -11.77 3.36 16.26
N GLY A 169 -12.73 2.66 16.87
CA GLY A 169 -13.74 1.89 16.11
C GLY A 169 -13.19 0.67 15.38
N CYS A 170 -12.01 0.17 15.78
CA CYS A 170 -11.36 -1.02 15.22
C CYS A 170 -11.12 -2.11 16.29
N PRO A 171 -12.17 -2.59 16.99
CA PRO A 171 -12.03 -3.50 18.14
C PRO A 171 -11.33 -4.82 17.80
N PHE A 172 -11.39 -5.28 16.55
CA PHE A 172 -10.76 -6.52 16.10
C PHE A 172 -9.43 -6.30 15.34
N SER A 173 -8.82 -5.11 15.46
CA SER A 173 -7.54 -4.79 14.81
C SER A 173 -6.40 -5.74 15.22
N GLY A 174 -6.43 -6.26 16.46
CA GLY A 174 -5.51 -7.29 16.91
C GLY A 174 -5.61 -8.58 16.09
N VAL A 175 -6.84 -9.04 15.82
CA VAL A 175 -7.12 -10.24 15.01
C VAL A 175 -6.68 -10.03 13.57
N VAL A 176 -7.01 -8.88 12.97
CA VAL A 176 -6.54 -8.56 11.60
C VAL A 176 -5.01 -8.50 11.53
N ASN A 177 -4.35 -7.92 12.53
CA ASN A 177 -2.88 -7.91 12.61
C ASN A 177 -2.26 -9.30 12.72
N GLU A 178 -2.87 -10.22 13.46
CA GLU A 178 -2.44 -11.63 13.50
C GLU A 178 -2.52 -12.27 12.10
N HIS A 179 -3.62 -12.04 11.38
CA HIS A 179 -3.78 -12.52 10.00
C HIS A 179 -2.74 -11.92 9.06
N LEU A 180 -2.52 -10.59 9.10
CA LEU A 180 -1.52 -9.89 8.29
C LEU A 180 -0.10 -10.43 8.54
N ALA A 181 0.27 -10.65 9.81
CA ALA A 181 1.58 -11.18 10.20
C ALA A 181 1.80 -12.63 9.72
N GLN A 182 0.72 -13.41 9.55
CA GLN A 182 0.78 -14.79 9.06
C GLN A 182 0.77 -14.89 7.53
N LEU A 183 0.42 -13.84 6.78
CA LEU A 183 0.35 -13.89 5.31
C LEU A 183 1.65 -14.40 4.62
N PRO A 184 2.87 -14.05 5.07
CA PRO A 184 4.11 -14.63 4.53
C PRO A 184 4.20 -16.16 4.61
N LEU A 185 3.48 -16.79 5.55
CA LEU A 185 3.41 -18.25 5.71
C LEU A 185 2.31 -18.88 4.83
N ARG A 186 1.41 -18.07 4.28
CA ARG A 186 0.21 -18.52 3.55
C ARG A 186 0.28 -18.23 2.05
N ALA A 187 1.13 -17.31 1.63
CA ALA A 187 1.32 -16.94 0.23
C ALA A 187 2.80 -16.66 -0.07
N ARG A 188 3.25 -17.09 -1.26
CA ARG A 188 4.65 -16.91 -1.68
C ARG A 188 4.96 -15.44 -1.98
N ARG A 189 6.22 -15.06 -1.75
CA ARG A 189 6.77 -13.73 -2.03
C ARG A 189 5.93 -12.61 -1.40
N VAL A 190 5.49 -12.83 -0.16
CA VAL A 190 4.82 -11.82 0.67
C VAL A 190 5.75 -11.43 1.82
N GLY A 191 5.96 -10.14 1.99
CA GLY A 191 6.70 -9.57 3.12
C GLY A 191 5.75 -8.82 4.05
N PHE A 192 5.97 -8.94 5.35
CA PHE A 192 5.21 -8.23 6.38
C PHE A 192 6.06 -7.10 6.99
N VAL A 193 5.43 -5.96 7.26
CA VAL A 193 6.09 -4.77 7.80
C VAL A 193 5.40 -4.36 9.10
N SER A 194 6.16 -4.31 10.19
CA SER A 194 5.63 -3.87 11.48
C SER A 194 5.39 -2.36 11.52
N SER A 195 4.28 -1.97 12.15
CA SER A 195 3.92 -0.59 12.49
C SER A 195 4.42 -0.18 13.88
N SER A 196 5.28 -0.99 14.50
CA SER A 196 5.76 -0.73 15.86
C SER A 196 6.39 0.65 15.98
N ARG A 197 5.97 1.37 17.02
CA ARG A 197 6.37 2.75 17.36
C ARG A 197 5.93 3.83 16.36
N LEU A 198 5.15 3.49 15.33
CA LEU A 198 4.51 4.48 14.49
C LEU A 198 3.30 5.06 15.21
N LYS A 199 3.06 6.36 15.06
CA LYS A 199 2.02 7.09 15.79
C LYS A 199 0.88 7.45 14.86
N ASP A 200 -0.29 7.68 15.44
CA ASP A 200 -1.39 8.32 14.72
C ASP A 200 -1.18 9.84 14.69
N LYS A 201 -1.93 10.51 13.81
CA LYS A 201 -1.92 11.95 13.65
C LYS A 201 -2.79 12.72 14.67
N GLY A 202 -3.29 12.04 15.70
CA GLY A 202 -4.22 12.56 16.71
C GLY A 202 -5.68 12.21 16.46
N ASP A 203 -5.98 11.35 15.48
CA ASP A 203 -7.34 10.88 15.19
C ASP A 203 -7.56 9.40 15.50
N LEU A 204 -6.57 8.75 16.12
CA LEU A 204 -6.59 7.34 16.53
C LEU A 204 -6.77 6.34 15.37
N ILE A 205 -6.64 6.77 14.10
CA ILE A 205 -6.88 5.92 12.93
C ILE A 205 -5.75 6.01 11.90
N HIS A 206 -5.29 7.22 11.60
CA HIS A 206 -4.35 7.46 10.53
C HIS A 206 -2.96 7.72 11.07
N PHE A 207 -1.96 7.10 10.46
CA PHE A 207 -0.57 7.39 10.80
C PHE A 207 -0.22 8.87 10.57
N ASP A 208 0.65 9.42 11.43
CA ASP A 208 1.25 10.73 11.19
C ASP A 208 2.28 10.69 10.04
N THR A 209 2.70 11.85 9.56
CA THR A 209 3.64 11.95 8.43
C THR A 209 4.97 11.27 8.71
N ALA A 210 5.53 11.47 9.90
CA ALA A 210 6.78 10.84 10.30
C ALA A 210 6.66 9.31 10.32
N GLY A 211 5.53 8.81 10.82
CA GLY A 211 5.17 7.41 10.82
C GLY A 211 5.06 6.84 9.41
N LEU A 212 4.35 7.52 8.50
CA LEU A 212 4.21 7.11 7.10
C LEU A 212 5.54 7.10 6.36
N HIS A 213 6.41 8.08 6.60
CA HIS A 213 7.76 8.12 6.01
C HIS A 213 8.61 6.95 6.48
N GLU A 214 8.65 6.68 7.78
CA GLU A 214 9.34 5.52 8.32
C GLU A 214 8.70 4.22 7.79
N PHE A 215 7.38 4.17 7.66
CA PHE A 215 6.69 2.98 7.16
C PHE A 215 7.09 2.69 5.72
N GLY A 216 7.10 3.69 4.85
CA GLY A 216 7.53 3.52 3.46
C GLY A 216 8.98 3.04 3.34
N ARG A 217 9.88 3.51 4.20
CA ARG A 217 11.25 2.98 4.30
C ARG A 217 11.24 1.49 4.67
N ARG A 218 10.45 1.10 5.67
CA ARG A 218 10.32 -0.31 6.08
C ARG A 218 9.69 -1.18 4.98
N TYR A 219 8.70 -0.67 4.25
CA TYR A 219 8.12 -1.33 3.07
C TYR A 219 9.16 -1.58 1.98
N ALA A 220 10.01 -0.59 1.71
CA ALA A 220 11.07 -0.72 0.72
C ALA A 220 12.09 -1.79 1.12
N LEU A 221 12.53 -1.80 2.38
CA LEU A 221 13.45 -2.83 2.88
C LEU A 221 12.85 -4.23 2.84
N ALA A 222 11.55 -4.38 3.18
CA ALA A 222 10.87 -5.66 3.05
C ALA A 222 10.76 -6.11 1.59
N TYR A 223 10.46 -5.19 0.67
CA TYR A 223 10.45 -5.48 -0.77
C TYR A 223 11.83 -5.94 -1.27
N LEU A 224 12.92 -5.26 -0.88
CA LEU A 224 14.29 -5.66 -1.24
C LEU A 224 14.65 -7.06 -0.74
N GLY A 225 14.09 -7.49 0.40
CA GLY A 225 14.22 -8.87 0.89
C GLY A 225 13.47 -9.92 0.05
N LEU A 226 12.49 -9.52 -0.76
CA LEU A 226 11.70 -10.39 -1.65
C LEU A 226 12.19 -10.37 -3.09
N ASP A 227 12.95 -9.35 -3.48
CA ASP A 227 13.43 -9.14 -4.84
C ASP A 227 14.93 -8.84 -4.85
N ALA A 228 15.72 -9.92 -4.94
CA ALA A 228 17.17 -9.83 -5.08
C ALA A 228 17.64 -9.21 -6.41
N THR A 229 16.73 -8.90 -7.34
CA THR A 229 17.03 -8.38 -8.68
C THR A 229 16.73 -6.89 -8.84
N TRP A 230 16.53 -6.16 -7.74
CA TRP A 230 16.24 -4.72 -7.76
C TRP A 230 17.38 -3.86 -8.33
N GLY A 231 18.60 -4.41 -8.44
CA GLY A 231 19.77 -3.77 -9.07
C GLY A 231 19.74 -3.82 -10.58
#